data_AF-A0A9W6QKK1-F1
#
_entry.id   AF-A0A9W6QKK1-F1
#
_cell.length_a   1.000
_cell.length_b   1.000
_cell.length_c   1.000
_cell.angle_alpha   90.00
_cell.angle_beta   90.00
_cell.angle_gamma   90.00
#
_symmetry.space_group_name_H-M   'P 1'
#
loop_
_entity.id
_entity.type
_entity.pdbx_description
1 polymer ?
#
loop_
_entity_poly.entity_id
_entity_poly.type
_entity_poly.pdbx_seq_one_letter_code
_entity_poly.pdbx_strand_id
1 'polypeptide(L)'
;MTEDRERVFTGVFAAVLGKPGVGAHEGFFDAGGDSVLALQVVARAHEAGLAITVRDVFEHQTIALLAARAVPVDLTPTAAVLPEVTDDQLAEFADEDEGDVPVPTGWEREIT
;
A
#
# COMPACT_ATOMS: atom_id res chain seq x y z
N MET A 1 1.44 -20.92 -16.41
CA MET A 1 2.09 -20.54 -15.13
C MET A 1 1.93 -19.05 -14.85
N THR A 2 2.18 -18.18 -15.83
CA THR A 2 1.89 -16.74 -15.69
C THR A 2 0.38 -16.45 -15.65
N GLU A 3 -0.44 -17.17 -16.42
CA GLU A 3 -1.90 -16.96 -16.44
C GLU A 3 -2.57 -17.20 -15.07
N ASP A 4 -2.02 -18.11 -14.25
CA ASP A 4 -2.51 -18.35 -12.89
C ASP A 4 -2.17 -17.17 -11.95
N ARG A 5 -1.00 -16.56 -12.11
CA ARG A 5 -0.60 -15.37 -11.36
C ARG A 5 -1.39 -14.15 -11.82
N GLU A 6 -1.65 -14.01 -13.11
CA GLU A 6 -2.51 -12.95 -13.65
C GLU A 6 -3.91 -13.01 -13.03
N ARG A 7 -4.51 -14.20 -12.93
CA ARG A 7 -5.81 -14.37 -12.24
C ARG A 7 -5.78 -13.90 -10.79
N VAL A 8 -4.72 -14.22 -10.04
CA VAL A 8 -4.53 -13.73 -8.67
C VAL A 8 -4.46 -12.21 -8.65
N PHE A 9 -3.64 -11.61 -9.49
CA PHE A 9 -3.50 -10.16 -9.57
C PHE A 9 -4.78 -9.45 -10.01
N THR A 10 -5.56 -10.03 -10.94
CA THR A 10 -6.88 -9.50 -11.31
C THR A 10 -7.81 -9.44 -10.11
N GLY A 11 -7.84 -10.50 -9.28
CA GLY A 11 -8.63 -10.51 -8.05
C GLY A 11 -8.16 -9.47 -7.04
N VAL A 12 -6.85 -9.35 -6.83
CA VAL A 12 -6.25 -8.37 -5.91
C VAL A 12 -6.55 -6.94 -6.37
N PHE A 13 -6.34 -6.64 -7.66
CA PHE A 13 -6.58 -5.31 -8.23
C PHE A 13 -8.06 -4.93 -8.14
N ALA A 14 -8.96 -5.86 -8.47
CA ALA A 14 -10.40 -5.63 -8.37
C ALA A 14 -10.82 -5.30 -6.92
N ALA A 15 -10.25 -6.00 -5.94
CA ALA A 15 -10.53 -5.76 -4.52
C ALA A 15 -9.96 -4.43 -4.02
N VAL A 16 -8.75 -4.06 -4.45
CA VAL A 16 -8.06 -2.83 -4.02
C VAL A 16 -8.70 -1.59 -4.67
N LEU A 17 -8.97 -1.65 -5.98
CA LEU A 17 -9.54 -0.53 -6.74
C LEU A 17 -11.06 -0.42 -6.57
N GLY A 18 -11.71 -1.42 -5.97
CA GLY A 18 -13.17 -1.48 -5.83
C GLY A 18 -13.91 -1.59 -7.17
N LYS A 19 -13.25 -2.11 -8.21
CA LYS A 19 -13.77 -2.20 -9.57
C LYS A 19 -13.86 -3.67 -10.03
N PRO A 20 -15.01 -4.12 -10.55
CA PRO A 20 -15.09 -5.44 -11.16
C PRO A 20 -14.31 -5.44 -12.49
N GLY A 21 -13.48 -6.46 -12.72
CA GLY A 21 -12.95 -6.78 -14.04
C GLY A 21 -11.84 -5.85 -14.56
N VAL A 22 -10.78 -5.65 -13.76
CA VAL A 22 -9.57 -4.93 -14.21
C VAL A 22 -8.84 -5.74 -15.28
N GLY A 23 -8.56 -5.09 -16.42
CA GLY A 23 -7.93 -5.75 -17.57
C GLY A 23 -6.45 -6.08 -17.31
N ALA A 24 -5.95 -7.19 -17.89
CA ALA A 24 -4.57 -7.62 -17.69
C ALA A 24 -3.51 -6.59 -18.15
N HIS A 25 -3.89 -5.71 -19.07
CA HIS A 25 -3.05 -4.67 -19.67
C HIS A 25 -3.46 -3.25 -19.24
N GLU A 26 -4.44 -3.12 -18.34
CA GLU A 26 -4.84 -1.84 -17.79
C GLU A 26 -3.81 -1.36 -16.78
N GLY A 27 -3.41 -0.09 -16.89
CA GLY A 27 -2.48 0.53 -15.97
C GLY A 27 -3.12 0.73 -14.60
N PHE A 28 -2.44 0.31 -13.53
CA PHE A 28 -2.91 0.44 -12.15
C PHE A 28 -3.26 1.89 -11.79
N PHE A 29 -2.40 2.84 -12.15
CA PHE A 29 -2.58 4.26 -11.88
C PHE A 29 -3.65 4.90 -12.77
N ASP A 30 -3.76 4.46 -14.03
CA ASP A 30 -4.82 4.88 -14.95
C ASP A 30 -6.21 4.42 -14.46
N ALA A 31 -6.26 3.25 -13.81
CA ALA A 31 -7.44 2.70 -13.18
C ALA A 31 -7.80 3.40 -11.85
N GLY A 32 -7.02 4.40 -11.41
CA GLY A 32 -7.24 5.15 -10.17
C GLY A 32 -6.47 4.62 -8.96
N GLY A 33 -5.42 3.82 -9.18
CA GLY A 33 -4.49 3.41 -8.14
C GLY A 33 -3.61 4.56 -7.65
N ASP A 34 -3.18 4.48 -6.40
CA ASP A 34 -2.26 5.42 -5.75
C ASP A 34 -1.19 4.68 -4.92
N SER A 35 -0.35 5.41 -4.19
CA SER A 35 0.72 4.83 -3.37
C SER A 35 0.22 3.98 -2.20
N VAL A 36 -0.91 4.34 -1.59
CA VAL A 36 -1.54 3.59 -0.49
C VAL A 36 -2.13 2.28 -1.05
N LEU A 37 -2.79 2.36 -2.20
CA LEU A 37 -3.34 1.20 -2.88
C LEU A 37 -2.23 0.27 -3.41
N ALA A 38 -1.09 0.80 -3.85
CA ALA A 38 0.07 -0.01 -4.24
C ALA A 38 0.60 -0.85 -3.07
N LEU A 39 0.68 -0.28 -1.86
CA LEU A 39 1.06 -1.03 -0.66
C LEU A 39 0.05 -2.15 -0.35
N GLN A 40 -1.24 -1.86 -0.51
CA GLN A 40 -2.30 -2.84 -0.32
C GLN A 40 -2.24 -3.99 -1.34
N VAL A 41 -1.87 -3.71 -2.60
CA VAL A 41 -1.63 -4.72 -3.63
C VAL A 41 -0.50 -5.66 -3.20
N VAL A 42 0.62 -5.11 -2.73
CA VAL A 42 1.77 -5.91 -2.26
C VAL A 42 1.38 -6.81 -1.10
N ALA A 43 0.68 -6.28 -0.10
CA ALA A 43 0.24 -7.07 1.06
C ALA A 43 -0.68 -8.24 0.65
N ARG A 44 -1.68 -7.97 -0.19
CA ARG A 44 -2.63 -8.99 -0.65
C ARG A 44 -2.01 -10.01 -1.61
N ALA A 45 -1.07 -9.59 -2.46
CA ALA A 45 -0.32 -10.51 -3.30
C ALA A 45 0.50 -11.48 -2.44
N HIS A 46 1.14 -10.96 -1.38
CA HIS A 46 1.90 -11.77 -0.43
C HIS A 46 1.02 -12.79 0.31
N GLU A 47 -0.18 -12.38 0.76
CA GLU A 47 -1.18 -13.30 1.33
C GLU A 47 -1.62 -14.39 0.34
N ALA A 48 -1.64 -14.07 -0.96
CA ALA A 48 -1.90 -15.03 -2.04
C ALA A 48 -0.66 -15.87 -2.45
N GLY A 49 0.44 -15.75 -1.71
CA GLY A 49 1.67 -16.51 -1.95
C GLY A 49 2.56 -15.97 -3.07
N LEU A 50 2.37 -14.70 -3.48
CA LEU A 50 3.16 -14.03 -4.50
C LEU A 50 3.90 -12.82 -3.92
N ALA A 51 5.23 -12.80 -4.05
CA ALA A 51 6.06 -11.69 -3.62
C ALA A 51 6.25 -10.71 -4.78
N ILE A 52 5.94 -9.44 -4.51
CA ILE A 52 6.25 -8.27 -5.35
C ILE A 52 6.62 -7.10 -4.43
N THR A 53 7.28 -6.09 -4.97
CA THR A 53 7.62 -4.86 -4.24
C THR A 53 6.73 -3.70 -4.70
N VAL A 54 6.65 -2.64 -3.89
CA VAL A 54 5.98 -1.39 -4.29
C VAL A 54 6.63 -0.82 -5.55
N ARG A 55 7.97 -0.93 -5.66
CA ARG A 55 8.71 -0.56 -6.87
C ARG A 55 8.21 -1.32 -8.10
N ASP A 56 7.97 -2.62 -7.97
CA ASP A 56 7.42 -3.41 -9.08
C ASP A 56 6.06 -2.86 -9.54
N VAL A 57 5.18 -2.45 -8.63
CA VAL A 57 3.87 -1.84 -8.98
C VAL A 57 4.05 -0.53 -9.77
N PHE A 58 5.04 0.29 -9.42
CA PHE A 58 5.33 1.54 -10.13
C PHE A 58 5.97 1.31 -11.51
N GLU A 59 6.89 0.34 -11.62
CA GLU A 59 7.65 0.05 -12.84
C GLU A 59 6.85 -0.83 -13.83
N HIS A 60 6.00 -1.72 -13.31
CA HIS A 60 5.29 -2.76 -14.06
C HIS A 60 3.79 -2.58 -13.85
N GLN A 61 3.25 -1.47 -14.33
CA GLN A 61 1.92 -0.96 -13.95
C GLN A 61 0.73 -1.85 -14.36
N THR A 62 0.94 -2.97 -15.05
CA THR A 62 -0.13 -3.86 -15.52
C THR A 62 -0.04 -5.22 -14.84
N ILE A 63 -1.19 -5.89 -14.72
CA ILE A 63 -1.30 -7.23 -14.14
C ILE A 63 -0.39 -8.23 -14.87
N ALA A 64 -0.32 -8.18 -16.20
CA ALA A 64 0.52 -9.08 -16.99
C ALA A 64 2.02 -8.90 -16.66
N LEU A 65 2.48 -7.65 -16.50
CA LEU A 65 3.87 -7.37 -16.16
C LEU A 65 4.20 -7.76 -14.71
N LEU A 66 3.29 -7.51 -13.77
CA LEU A 66 3.45 -7.95 -12.37
C LEU A 66 3.47 -9.47 -12.25
N ALA A 67 2.57 -10.18 -12.95
CA ALA A 67 2.53 -11.63 -12.95
C ALA A 67 3.83 -12.27 -13.46
N ALA A 68 4.48 -11.64 -14.44
CA ALA A 68 5.77 -12.07 -14.95
C ALA A 68 6.93 -11.84 -13.96
N ARG A 69 6.86 -10.78 -13.14
CA ARG A 69 7.86 -10.44 -12.11
C ARG A 69 7.67 -11.21 -10.80
N ALA A 70 6.42 -11.51 -10.45
CA ALA A 70 6.06 -12.10 -9.18
C ALA A 70 6.71 -13.48 -8.99
N VAL A 71 7.29 -13.66 -7.81
CA VAL A 71 7.89 -14.92 -7.39
C VAL A 71 7.02 -15.56 -6.30
N PRO A 72 6.94 -16.90 -6.23
CA PRO A 72 6.26 -17.55 -5.12
C PRO A 72 6.96 -17.19 -3.81
N VAL A 73 6.18 -16.82 -2.79
CA VAL A 73 6.69 -16.61 -1.43
C VAL A 73 6.96 -17.99 -0.84
N ASP A 74 8.19 -18.21 -0.37
CA ASP A 74 8.45 -19.32 0.54
C ASP A 74 7.90 -18.89 1.90
N LEU A 75 6.71 -19.39 2.27
CA LEU A 75 5.98 -19.02 3.48
C LEU A 75 6.64 -19.59 4.75
N THR A 76 7.96 -19.49 4.85
CA THR A 76 8.63 -19.47 6.14
C THR A 76 8.21 -18.14 6.78
N PRO A 77 7.47 -18.13 7.90
CA PRO A 77 6.97 -16.89 8.48
C PRO A 77 8.15 -16.01 8.88
N THR A 78 8.51 -15.05 8.00
CA THR A 78 9.33 -13.93 8.40
C THR A 78 8.42 -13.04 9.24
N ALA A 79 8.68 -13.01 10.55
CA ALA A 79 8.06 -12.07 11.44
C ALA A 79 8.14 -10.69 10.78
N ALA A 80 6.98 -10.05 10.62
CA ALA A 80 6.91 -8.69 10.15
C ALA A 80 7.86 -7.85 10.99
N VAL A 81 8.91 -7.30 10.38
CA VAL A 81 9.69 -6.23 10.98
C VAL A 81 8.81 -4.99 10.86
N LEU A 82 7.86 -4.85 11.77
CA LEU A 82 7.43 -3.53 12.20
C LEU A 82 8.71 -2.86 12.74
N PRO A 83 9.05 -1.63 12.35
CA PRO A 83 10.02 -0.90 13.13
C PRO A 83 9.47 -0.88 14.56
N GLU A 84 10.20 -1.47 15.51
CA GLU A 84 9.97 -1.20 16.92
C GLU A 84 10.15 0.31 17.08
N VAL A 85 9.04 1.04 17.13
CA VAL A 85 9.04 2.40 17.63
C VAL A 85 9.25 2.25 19.13
N THR A 86 10.52 2.21 19.55
CA THR A 86 10.88 2.31 20.97
C THR A 86 10.35 3.63 21.50
N ASP A 87 9.71 3.60 22.67
CA ASP A 87 9.18 4.77 23.39
C ASP A 87 10.18 5.95 23.50
N ASP A 88 11.49 5.68 23.40
CA ASP A 88 12.56 6.69 23.34
C ASP A 88 12.45 7.67 22.15
N GLN A 89 11.81 7.30 21.03
CA GLN A 89 11.69 8.15 19.83
C GLN A 89 10.52 9.15 19.89
N LEU A 90 9.66 9.08 20.92
CA LEU A 90 8.59 10.06 21.16
C LEU A 90 9.07 11.29 21.95
N ALA A 91 10.25 11.23 22.56
CA ALA A 91 10.77 12.30 23.40
C ALA A 91 11.43 13.45 22.62
N GLU A 92 11.75 13.28 21.33
CA GLU A 92 12.49 14.29 20.56
C GLU A 92 11.61 15.42 19.97
N PHE A 93 10.28 15.32 20.05
CA PHE A 93 9.37 16.39 19.61
C PHE A 93 8.96 17.36 20.74
N ALA A 94 9.48 17.19 21.96
CA ALA A 94 8.98 17.91 23.13
C ALA A 94 9.87 19.09 23.59
N ASP A 95 10.96 19.41 22.88
CA ASP A 95 11.97 20.32 23.42
C ASP A 95 12.46 21.34 22.39
N GLU A 96 11.55 22.13 21.80
CA GLU A 96 11.92 23.42 21.19
C GLU A 96 10.84 24.50 21.44
N ASP A 97 11.12 25.33 22.45
CA ASP A 97 10.71 26.73 22.65
C ASP A 97 9.23 27.08 22.90
N GLU A 98 8.98 27.41 24.17
CA GLU A 98 7.83 28.13 24.71
C GLU A 98 7.72 29.54 24.08
N GLY A 99 7.11 29.62 22.91
CA GLY A 99 6.81 30.89 22.23
C GLY A 99 5.35 30.94 21.79
N ASP A 100 4.51 31.56 22.63
CA ASP A 100 3.14 32.05 22.38
C ASP A 100 2.62 31.83 20.94
N VAL A 101 2.06 30.64 20.67
CA VAL A 101 1.32 30.39 19.43
C VAL A 101 -0.11 30.90 19.64
N PRO A 102 -0.55 31.97 18.96
CA PRO A 102 -1.91 32.43 19.10
C PRO A 102 -2.86 31.37 18.55
N VAL A 103 -3.66 30.78 19.43
CA VAL A 103 -4.80 29.93 19.03
C VAL A 103 -5.75 30.77 18.17
N PRO A 104 -6.03 30.40 16.91
CA PRO A 104 -6.98 31.13 16.09
C PRO A 104 -8.38 30.96 16.69
N THR A 105 -8.96 32.04 17.22
CA THR A 105 -10.34 32.07 17.75
C THR A 105 -11.33 31.94 16.59
N GLY A 106 -11.62 30.71 16.19
CA GLY A 106 -12.56 30.39 15.10
C GLY A 106 -12.94 28.91 14.98
N TRP A 107 -12.57 28.06 15.94
CA TRP A 107 -12.86 26.63 15.97
C TRP A 107 -14.10 26.29 16.85
N GLU A 108 -14.99 27.26 17.03
CA GLU A 108 -16.30 27.05 17.67
C GLU A 108 -17.37 26.68 16.63
N ARG A 109 -17.54 25.36 16.47
CA ARG A 109 -18.82 24.63 16.41
C ARG A 109 -20.05 25.34 15.81
N GLU A 110 -20.45 24.90 14.63
CA GLU A 110 -21.87 24.71 14.27
C GLU A 110 -22.10 23.23 13.91
N ILE A 111 -22.41 22.44 14.94
CA ILE A 111 -23.27 21.27 14.80
C ILE A 111 -24.46 21.58 15.70
N THR A 112 -25.49 22.17 15.08
CA THR A 112 -26.89 22.38 15.50
C THR A 112 -27.18 22.93 16.90
#